data_AF-A0A951ZIY9-F1
#
_entry.id   AF-A0A951ZIY9-F1
#
_cell.length_a   1.000
_cell.length_b   1.000
_cell.length_c   1.000
_cell.angle_alpha   90.00
_cell.angle_beta   90.00
_cell.angle_gamma   90.00
#
_symmetry.space_group_name_H-M   'P 1'
#
loop_
_entity.id
_entity.type
_entity.pdbx_description
1 polymer ?
#
loop_
_entity_poly.entity_id
_entity_poly.type
_entity_poly.pdbx_seq_one_letter_code
_entity_poly.pdbx_strand_id
1 'polypeptide(L)'
;MMGSMLGDILSKNDGKTYFVNHNTKTINIYTPKETDDKKETKFNVTKENETSKILSYTCQKYKVLTEGDKADQSVIYIWAAKDLKVDTKGNKKWGTGQYMYEGVDGFPLKMMIISKAQGADMTMTMTAVNLETKTPDTKEFELPASYKREEGLPGMLKMAEMMGGSN
;
A
#
# COMPACT_ATOMS: atom_id res chain seq x y z
N MET A 1 -3.32 9.19 13.43
CA MET A 1 -4.75 8.98 13.76
C MET A 1 -5.51 8.13 12.71
N MET A 2 -5.02 7.94 11.48
CA MET A 2 -5.62 6.96 10.54
C MET A 2 -5.27 5.49 10.84
N GLY A 3 -4.06 5.22 11.36
CA GLY A 3 -3.64 3.85 11.75
C GLY A 3 -4.50 3.22 12.85
N SER A 4 -5.13 4.04 13.70
CA SER A 4 -6.06 3.57 14.75
C SER A 4 -7.46 3.20 14.24
N MET A 5 -7.80 3.53 12.99
CA MET A 5 -9.14 3.27 12.44
C MET A 5 -9.21 2.04 11.53
N LEU A 6 -8.12 1.69 10.84
CA LEU A 6 -8.07 0.51 9.96
C LEU A 6 -7.58 -0.75 10.68
N GLY A 7 -6.92 -0.60 11.83
CA GLY A 7 -6.32 -1.72 12.55
C GLY A 7 -5.18 -2.37 11.75
N ASP A 8 -4.88 -3.63 12.06
CA ASP A 8 -3.87 -4.38 11.32
C ASP A 8 -4.46 -4.93 10.02
N ILE A 9 -3.68 -4.92 8.94
CA ILE A 9 -4.06 -5.50 7.66
C ILE A 9 -3.15 -6.70 7.40
N LEU A 10 -3.77 -7.86 7.25
CA LEU A 10 -3.08 -9.12 7.04
C LEU A 10 -3.57 -9.79 5.75
N SER A 11 -2.69 -9.95 4.78
CA SER A 11 -2.96 -10.73 3.57
C SER A 11 -2.33 -12.12 3.69
N LYS A 12 -3.12 -13.17 3.53
CA LYS A 12 -2.67 -14.57 3.61
C LYS A 12 -2.68 -15.23 2.23
N ASN A 13 -1.97 -16.35 2.11
CA ASN A 13 -1.88 -17.14 0.87
C ASN A 13 -3.19 -17.86 0.48
N ASP A 14 -4.26 -17.69 1.26
CA ASP A 14 -5.61 -18.16 0.94
C ASP A 14 -6.38 -17.19 0.03
N GLY A 15 -5.72 -16.11 -0.41
CA GLY A 15 -6.31 -15.09 -1.28
C GLY A 15 -7.22 -14.10 -0.54
N LYS A 16 -7.24 -14.13 0.80
CA LYS A 16 -8.05 -13.24 1.63
C LYS A 16 -7.18 -12.17 2.30
N THR A 17 -7.79 -11.01 2.47
CA THR A 17 -7.25 -9.91 3.28
C THR A 17 -8.10 -9.75 4.52
N TYR A 18 -7.45 -9.71 5.68
CA TYR A 18 -8.05 -9.58 6.99
C TYR A 18 -7.75 -8.20 7.57
N PHE A 19 -8.79 -7.44 7.90
CA PHE A 19 -8.68 -6.17 8.62
C PHE A 19 -9.02 -6.40 10.09
N VAL A 20 -8.02 -6.33 10.96
CA VAL A 20 -8.11 -6.67 12.39
C VAL A 20 -8.25 -5.38 13.20
N ASN A 21 -9.46 -5.09 13.67
CA ASN A 21 -9.71 -3.96 14.55
C ASN A 21 -9.68 -4.42 16.01
N HIS A 22 -8.59 -4.09 16.71
CA HIS A 22 -8.40 -4.42 18.13
C HIS A 22 -9.36 -3.67 19.07
N ASN A 23 -9.83 -2.48 18.70
CA ASN A 23 -10.74 -1.68 19.52
C ASN A 23 -12.15 -2.28 19.53
N THR A 24 -12.63 -2.74 18.37
CA THR A 24 -13.97 -3.35 18.25
C THR A 24 -13.92 -4.87 18.42
N LYS A 25 -12.73 -5.48 18.50
CA LYS A 25 -12.51 -6.93 18.47
C LYS A 25 -13.20 -7.58 17.26
N THR A 26 -13.03 -6.97 16.09
CA THR A 26 -13.62 -7.44 14.82
C THR A 26 -12.55 -7.73 13.79
N ILE A 27 -12.72 -8.80 13.02
CA ILE A 27 -11.93 -9.15 11.84
C ILE A 27 -12.86 -9.07 10.63
N ASN A 28 -12.60 -8.12 9.73
CA ASN A 28 -13.31 -8.05 8.45
C ASN A 28 -12.52 -8.85 7.41
N ILE A 29 -13.18 -9.76 6.72
CA ILE A 29 -12.60 -10.69 5.75
C ILE A 29 -12.98 -10.21 4.36
N TYR A 30 -12.00 -9.73 3.60
CA TYR A 30 -12.19 -9.32 2.22
C TYR A 30 -11.59 -10.35 1.28
N THR A 31 -12.42 -10.86 0.37
CA THR A 31 -11.97 -11.63 -0.78
C THR A 31 -12.01 -10.70 -1.99
N PRO A 32 -10.87 -10.40 -2.64
CA PRO A 32 -10.87 -9.61 -3.86
C PRO A 32 -11.75 -10.31 -4.89
N LYS A 33 -12.75 -9.60 -5.44
CA LYS A 33 -13.45 -10.10 -6.61
C LYS A 33 -12.44 -10.14 -7.76
N GLU A 34 -12.38 -11.25 -8.49
CA GLU A 34 -11.70 -11.25 -9.78
C GLU A 34 -12.48 -10.29 -10.69
N THR A 35 -12.00 -9.07 -10.81
CA THR A 35 -12.43 -8.18 -11.88
C THR A 35 -11.71 -8.63 -13.13
N ASP A 36 -12.43 -9.32 -14.02
CA ASP A 36 -12.08 -9.37 -15.43
C ASP A 36 -11.91 -7.92 -15.91
N ASP A 37 -10.80 -7.65 -16.57
CA ASP A 37 -10.41 -6.36 -17.14
C ASP A 37 -10.09 -5.21 -16.15
N LYS A 38 -9.01 -5.37 -15.36
CA LYS A 38 -8.28 -4.17 -14.90
C LYS A 38 -7.60 -3.53 -16.11
N LYS A 39 -8.15 -2.42 -16.62
CA LYS A 39 -7.37 -1.43 -17.39
C LYS A 39 -6.06 -1.22 -16.61
N GLU A 40 -4.92 -1.58 -17.19
CA GLU A 40 -3.63 -1.30 -16.59
C GLU A 40 -3.56 0.21 -16.35
N THR A 41 -3.61 0.63 -15.09
CA THR A 41 -3.38 2.02 -14.73
C THR A 41 -1.97 2.33 -15.16
N LYS A 42 -1.83 3.14 -16.22
CA LYS A 42 -0.53 3.57 -16.69
C LYS A 42 0.04 4.57 -15.71
N PHE A 43 1.29 4.36 -15.34
CA PHE A 43 2.04 5.27 -14.50
C PHE A 43 3.12 5.93 -15.34
N ASN A 44 3.27 7.24 -15.19
CA ASN A 44 4.43 7.93 -15.72
C ASN A 44 5.46 8.11 -14.60
N VAL A 45 6.60 7.46 -14.75
CA VAL A 45 7.69 7.49 -13.77
C VAL A 45 8.86 8.30 -14.29
N THR A 46 9.18 9.38 -13.58
CA THR A 46 10.31 10.26 -13.88
C THR A 46 11.37 10.15 -12.79
N LYS A 47 12.61 9.88 -13.18
CA LYS A 47 13.77 9.96 -12.28
C LYS A 47 14.10 11.44 -12.02
N GLU A 48 14.21 11.81 -10.75
CA GLU A 48 14.55 13.17 -10.33
C GLU A 48 16.06 13.31 -10.10
N ASN A 49 16.60 14.53 -10.05
CA ASN A 49 18.03 14.75 -9.76
C ASN A 49 18.37 14.70 -8.26
N GLU A 50 17.41 14.37 -7.41
CA GLU A 50 17.57 14.34 -5.96
C GLU A 50 17.95 12.93 -5.47
N THR A 51 18.93 12.86 -4.57
CA THR A 51 19.29 11.65 -3.83
C THR A 51 19.21 11.89 -2.33
N SER A 52 18.91 10.86 -1.56
CA SER A 52 18.90 10.92 -0.08
C SER A 52 19.54 9.66 0.51
N LYS A 53 19.96 9.72 1.78
CA LYS A 53 20.44 8.54 2.52
C LYS A 53 19.39 8.10 3.54
N ILE A 54 18.94 6.85 3.46
CA ILE A 54 17.97 6.24 4.38
C ILE A 54 18.54 4.91 4.85
N LEU A 55 18.68 4.71 6.17
CA LEU A 55 19.26 3.49 6.76
C LEU A 55 20.61 3.10 6.14
N SER A 56 21.46 4.09 5.85
CA SER A 56 22.76 3.96 5.17
C SER A 56 22.72 3.64 3.67
N TYR A 57 21.55 3.46 3.08
CA TYR A 57 21.38 3.25 1.64
C TYR A 57 21.24 4.58 0.90
N THR A 58 21.99 4.73 -0.20
CA THR A 58 21.79 5.83 -1.14
C THR A 58 20.53 5.56 -1.95
N CYS A 59 19.56 6.45 -1.81
CA CYS A 59 18.26 6.35 -2.45
C CYS A 59 18.12 7.39 -3.56
N GLN A 60 17.71 6.94 -4.73
CA GLN A 60 17.36 7.78 -5.86
C GLN A 60 15.89 8.18 -5.76
N LYS A 61 15.58 9.47 -5.92
CA LYS A 61 14.19 9.96 -5.98
C LYS A 61 13.58 9.74 -7.35
N TYR A 62 12.32 9.33 -7.36
CA TYR A 62 11.44 9.19 -8.52
C TYR A 62 10.13 9.92 -8.24
N LYS A 63 9.51 10.44 -9.28
CA LYS A 63 8.16 10.98 -9.29
C LYS A 63 7.29 10.06 -10.13
N VAL A 64 6.19 9.59 -9.56
CA VAL A 64 5.18 8.76 -10.21
C VAL A 64 3.90 9.55 -10.31
N LEU A 65 3.35 9.61 -11.52
CA LEU A 65 2.05 10.20 -11.83
C LEU A 65 1.11 9.11 -12.31
N THR A 66 -0.08 9.04 -11.72
CA THR A 66 -1.16 8.15 -12.19
C THR A 66 -1.85 8.79 -13.39
N GLU A 67 -1.88 8.11 -14.55
CA GLU A 67 -2.68 8.56 -15.69
C GLU A 67 -4.16 8.24 -15.42
N GLY A 68 -4.92 9.27 -15.03
CA GLY A 68 -6.37 9.24 -14.84
C GLY A 68 -6.97 10.63 -15.06
N ASP A 69 -8.29 10.73 -15.20
CA ASP A 69 -8.99 12.00 -15.43
C ASP A 69 -8.57 13.08 -14.43
N LYS A 70 -8.50 14.33 -14.90
CA LYS A 70 -7.84 15.49 -14.26
C LYS A 70 -8.21 15.78 -12.80
N ALA A 71 -9.23 15.14 -12.24
CA ALA A 71 -9.70 15.33 -10.87
C ALA A 71 -8.92 14.50 -9.82
N ASP A 72 -8.32 13.36 -10.20
CA ASP A 72 -7.79 12.36 -9.24
C ASP A 72 -6.28 12.07 -9.39
N GLN A 73 -5.53 13.00 -10.00
CA GLN A 73 -4.08 12.84 -10.14
C GLN A 73 -3.40 12.82 -8.77
N SER A 74 -2.96 11.64 -8.35
CA SER A 74 -2.11 11.48 -7.18
C SER A 74 -0.65 11.56 -7.60
N VAL A 75 0.12 12.41 -6.91
CA VAL A 75 1.57 12.50 -7.11
C VAL A 75 2.23 11.65 -6.04
N ILE A 76 3.07 10.71 -6.45
CA ILE A 76 3.82 9.85 -5.54
C ILE A 76 5.30 10.10 -5.75
N TYR A 77 6.01 10.51 -4.70
CA TYR A 77 7.47 10.55 -4.69
C TYR A 77 8.01 9.32 -3.99
N ILE A 78 9.02 8.69 -4.59
CA ILE A 78 9.62 7.44 -4.11
C ILE A 78 11.12 7.63 -4.02
N TRP A 79 11.72 7.30 -2.88
CA TRP A 79 13.16 7.20 -2.72
C TRP A 79 13.50 5.71 -2.65
N ALA A 80 14.13 5.20 -3.71
CA ALA A 80 14.44 3.79 -3.88
C ALA A 80 15.95 3.51 -3.80
N ALA A 81 16.32 2.46 -3.08
CA ALA A 81 17.69 1.98 -2.95
C ALA A 81 17.93 0.84 -3.94
N LYS A 82 18.80 1.08 -4.92
CA LYS A 82 19.16 0.09 -5.95
C LYS A 82 19.86 -1.15 -5.40
N ASP A 83 20.62 -0.97 -4.32
CA ASP A 83 21.43 -2.03 -3.72
C ASP A 83 20.57 -3.04 -2.93
N LEU A 84 19.31 -2.71 -2.65
CA LEU A 84 18.34 -3.61 -2.03
C LEU A 84 17.59 -4.39 -3.11
N LYS A 85 17.99 -5.66 -3.30
CA LYS A 85 17.31 -6.59 -4.21
C LYS A 85 16.29 -7.41 -3.44
N VAL A 86 15.02 -7.28 -3.80
CA VAL A 86 13.93 -8.10 -3.27
C VAL A 86 13.36 -8.93 -4.41
N ASP A 87 13.15 -10.23 -4.18
CA ASP A 87 12.44 -11.07 -5.15
C ASP A 87 10.95 -10.71 -5.13
N THR A 88 10.47 -10.08 -6.19
CA THR A 88 9.08 -9.63 -6.33
C THR A 88 8.17 -10.63 -7.02
N LYS A 89 8.66 -11.84 -7.35
CA LYS A 89 7.98 -12.82 -8.23
C LYS A 89 6.65 -13.41 -7.72
N GLY A 90 6.04 -12.91 -6.64
CA GLY A 90 4.81 -13.50 -6.07
C GLY A 90 3.70 -12.54 -5.65
N ASN A 91 3.96 -11.26 -5.38
CA ASN A 91 3.04 -10.45 -4.56
C ASN A 91 2.42 -9.24 -5.28
N LYS A 92 1.77 -9.46 -6.42
CA LYS A 92 1.10 -8.37 -7.18
C LYS A 92 -0.30 -8.00 -6.68
N LYS A 93 -0.92 -8.78 -5.78
CA LYS A 93 -2.38 -8.69 -5.53
C LYS A 93 -2.79 -7.92 -4.27
N TRP A 94 -1.98 -7.85 -3.21
CA TRP A 94 -2.15 -6.92 -2.08
C TRP A 94 -0.91 -6.97 -1.17
N GLY A 95 -0.39 -5.83 -0.68
CA GLY A 95 0.84 -5.75 0.12
C GLY A 95 2.00 -5.05 -0.61
N THR A 96 3.20 -5.63 -0.57
CA THR A 96 4.45 -4.99 -1.08
C THR A 96 4.45 -4.67 -2.58
N GLY A 97 3.76 -5.45 -3.41
CA GLY A 97 3.71 -5.19 -4.86
C GLY A 97 2.88 -3.97 -5.25
N GLN A 98 2.06 -3.41 -4.36
CA GLN A 98 1.34 -2.15 -4.63
C GLN A 98 2.28 -0.93 -4.65
N TYR A 99 3.46 -1.05 -4.04
CA TYR A 99 4.44 0.05 -3.92
C TYR A 99 5.63 -0.10 -4.88
N MET A 100 5.67 -1.18 -5.65
CA MET A 100 6.70 -1.44 -6.66
C MET A 100 6.16 -0.97 -8.01
N TYR A 101 6.52 0.26 -8.40
CA TYR A 101 6.12 0.85 -9.66
C TYR A 101 7.12 0.49 -10.76
N GLU A 102 6.62 0.10 -11.93
CA GLU A 102 7.46 -0.10 -13.12
C GLU A 102 8.21 1.21 -13.45
N GLY A 103 9.51 1.11 -13.74
CA GLY A 103 10.38 2.28 -13.98
C GLY A 103 11.10 2.82 -12.73
N VAL A 104 10.80 2.33 -11.53
CA VAL A 104 11.58 2.60 -10.32
C VAL A 104 12.68 1.53 -10.16
N ASP A 105 13.94 1.95 -10.13
CA ASP A 105 15.10 1.05 -9.95
C ASP A 105 15.48 0.95 -8.47
N GLY A 106 15.18 -0.21 -7.87
CA GLY A 106 15.50 -0.52 -6.48
C GLY A 106 14.29 -0.68 -5.57
N PHE A 107 14.54 -0.87 -4.27
CA PHE A 107 13.50 -1.05 -3.26
C PHE A 107 13.13 0.28 -2.58
N PRO A 108 11.84 0.64 -2.47
CA PRO A 108 11.42 1.91 -1.87
C PRO A 108 11.69 1.92 -0.36
N LEU A 109 12.48 2.90 0.10
CA LEU A 109 12.73 3.15 1.53
C LEU A 109 11.98 4.38 2.05
N LYS A 110 11.45 5.21 1.15
CA LYS A 110 10.52 6.28 1.51
C LYS A 110 9.54 6.53 0.37
N MET A 111 8.30 6.81 0.75
CA MET A 111 7.25 7.22 -0.15
C MET A 111 6.53 8.44 0.41
N MET A 112 6.16 9.36 -0.48
CA MET A 112 5.30 10.50 -0.17
C MET A 112 4.18 10.52 -1.20
N ILE A 113 2.96 10.28 -0.74
CA ILE A 113 1.75 10.29 -1.55
C ILE A 113 1.03 11.61 -1.29
N ILE A 114 0.77 12.34 -2.36
CA ILE A 114 -0.02 13.57 -2.34
C ILE A 114 -1.29 13.27 -3.11
N SER A 115 -2.40 13.21 -2.39
CA SER A 115 -3.73 12.92 -2.93
C SER A 115 -4.71 14.00 -2.55
N LYS A 116 -5.66 14.30 -3.43
CA LYS A 116 -6.81 15.13 -3.10
C LYS A 116 -7.89 14.24 -2.49
N ALA A 117 -8.18 14.42 -1.22
CA ALA A 117 -9.26 13.73 -0.54
C ALA A 117 -10.22 14.77 0.03
N GLN A 118 -11.51 14.68 -0.32
CA GLN A 118 -12.57 15.57 0.20
C GLN A 118 -12.27 17.08 0.03
N GLY A 119 -11.64 17.47 -1.09
CA GLY A 119 -11.32 18.87 -1.38
C GLY A 119 -10.09 19.43 -0.65
N ALA A 120 -9.37 18.61 0.12
CA ALA A 120 -8.11 18.99 0.78
C ALA A 120 -6.94 18.14 0.26
N ASP A 121 -5.75 18.75 0.21
CA ASP A 121 -4.52 18.03 -0.09
C ASP A 121 -4.11 17.20 1.14
N MET A 122 -4.11 15.88 1.00
CA MET A 122 -3.60 14.95 2.00
C MET A 122 -2.21 14.48 1.58
N THR A 123 -1.22 14.70 2.46
CA THR A 123 0.14 14.17 2.27
C THR A 123 0.38 13.02 3.24
N MET A 124 0.58 11.81 2.72
CA MET A 124 1.00 10.65 3.49
C MET A 124 2.47 10.37 3.23
N THR A 125 3.30 10.33 4.28
CA THR A 125 4.71 9.93 4.17
C THR A 125 4.95 8.63 4.90
N MET A 126 5.52 7.65 4.20
CA MET A 126 6.00 6.38 4.74
C MET A 126 7.52 6.38 4.62
N THR A 127 8.24 6.06 5.69
CA THR A 127 9.71 5.98 5.68
C THR A 127 10.14 4.73 6.44
N ALA A 128 11.06 3.97 5.86
CA ALA A 128 11.66 2.83 6.51
C ALA A 128 12.48 3.29 7.72
N VAL A 129 12.15 2.75 8.89
CA VAL A 129 12.83 3.04 10.16
C VAL A 129 13.77 1.91 10.60
N ASN A 130 13.57 0.71 10.07
CA ASN A 130 14.39 -0.46 10.33
C ASN A 130 14.37 -1.39 9.10
N LEU A 131 15.41 -2.19 8.93
CA LEU A 131 15.51 -3.23 7.91
C LEU A 131 16.19 -4.46 8.51
N GLU A 132 15.49 -5.58 8.48
CA GLU A 132 15.99 -6.86 8.99
C GLU A 132 15.79 -7.94 7.92
N THR A 133 16.76 -8.84 7.80
CA THR A 133 16.73 -9.96 6.83
C THR A 133 16.22 -11.26 7.45
N LYS A 134 15.78 -11.23 8.70
CA LYS A 134 15.24 -12.39 9.40
C LYS A 134 13.85 -12.74 8.88
N THR A 135 13.52 -14.03 8.89
CA THR A 135 12.13 -14.46 8.70
C THR A 135 11.28 -13.86 9.83
N PRO A 136 10.19 -13.14 9.52
CA PRO A 136 9.29 -12.61 10.55
C PRO A 136 8.66 -13.74 11.38
N ASP A 137 8.35 -13.50 12.65
CA ASP A 137 7.74 -14.50 13.52
C ASP A 137 6.33 -14.84 13.01
N THR A 138 6.03 -16.13 12.87
CA THR A 138 4.71 -16.60 12.41
C THR A 138 3.56 -16.09 13.29
N LYS A 139 3.84 -15.80 14.57
CA LYS A 139 2.85 -15.25 15.52
C LYS A 139 2.35 -13.86 15.12
N GLU A 140 3.16 -13.08 14.39
CA GLU A 140 2.74 -11.77 13.87
C GLU A 140 1.63 -11.88 12.81
N PHE A 141 1.42 -13.08 12.26
CA PHE A 141 0.39 -13.37 11.25
C PHE A 141 -0.77 -14.22 11.81
N GLU A 142 -0.83 -14.41 13.13
CA GLU A 142 -1.95 -15.09 13.78
C GLU A 142 -3.14 -14.15 13.95
N LEU A 143 -4.34 -14.66 13.67
CA LEU A 143 -5.57 -13.92 13.86
C LEU A 143 -6.15 -14.22 15.26
N PRO A 144 -6.56 -13.21 16.05
CA PRO A 144 -7.17 -13.44 17.35
C PRO A 144 -8.44 -14.29 17.24
N ALA A 145 -8.47 -15.45 17.89
CA ALA A 145 -9.61 -16.37 17.84
C ALA A 145 -10.89 -15.81 18.50
N SER A 146 -10.73 -14.89 19.45
CA SER A 146 -11.83 -14.29 20.22
C SER A 146 -12.55 -13.14 19.49
N TYR A 147 -12.11 -12.76 18.29
CA TYR A 147 -12.66 -11.62 17.57
C TYR A 147 -13.85 -12.04 16.69
N LYS A 148 -14.85 -11.15 16.60
CA LYS A 148 -16.00 -11.34 15.72
C LYS A 148 -15.54 -11.28 14.26
N ARG A 149 -16.04 -12.18 13.41
CA ARG A 149 -15.72 -12.20 11.98
C ARG A 149 -16.87 -11.63 11.16
N GLU A 150 -16.55 -10.76 10.21
CA GLU A 150 -17.50 -10.13 9.30
C GLU A 150 -16.96 -10.21 7.86
N GLU A 151 -17.82 -10.45 6.89
CA GLU A 151 -17.42 -10.50 5.47
C GLU A 151 -17.51 -9.09 4.85
N GLY A 152 -16.54 -8.77 3.99
CA GLY A 152 -16.45 -7.51 3.26
C GLY A 152 -15.43 -6.51 3.83
N LEU A 153 -15.41 -5.31 3.24
CA LEU A 153 -14.55 -4.22 3.71
C LEU A 153 -15.10 -3.59 5.00
N PRO A 154 -14.22 -3.13 5.92
CA PRO A 154 -14.65 -2.37 7.09
C PRO A 154 -15.36 -1.08 6.66
N GLY A 155 -16.30 -0.59 7.49
CA GLY A 155 -17.27 0.45 7.12
C GLY A 155 -16.71 1.68 6.40
N MET A 156 -15.54 2.19 6.81
CA MET A 156 -14.90 3.34 6.14
C MET A 156 -14.44 3.00 4.70
N LEU A 157 -13.85 1.84 4.49
CA LEU A 157 -13.41 1.39 3.16
C LEU A 157 -14.60 1.00 2.28
N LYS A 158 -15.63 0.41 2.87
CA LYS A 158 -16.89 0.11 2.20
C LYS A 158 -17.57 1.38 1.69
N MET A 159 -17.57 2.46 2.48
CA MET A 159 -18.12 3.75 2.06
C MET A 159 -17.28 4.40 0.95
N ALA A 160 -15.94 4.29 1.01
CA ALA A 160 -15.06 4.79 -0.06
C ALA A 160 -15.27 4.03 -1.38
N GLU A 161 -15.45 2.71 -1.35
CA GLU A 161 -15.77 1.89 -2.53
C GLU A 161 -17.12 2.32 -3.14
N MET A 162 -18.15 2.58 -2.31
CA MET A 162 -19.45 3.06 -2.79
C MET A 162 -19.42 4.48 -3.38
N MET A 163 -18.52 5.35 -2.88
CA MET A 163 -18.40 6.73 -3.37
C MET A 163 -17.47 6.88 -4.58
N GLY A 164 -16.52 5.96 -4.77
CA GLY A 164 -15.66 5.89 -5.95
C GLY A 164 -16.22 5.04 -7.09
N GLY A 165 -17.35 4.36 -6.86
CA GLY A 165 -18.05 3.54 -7.85
C GLY A 165 -19.16 4.29 -8.59
N SER A 166 -18.80 5.36 -9.31
CA SER A 166 -19.62 5.85 -10.42
C SER A 166 -18.87 5.54 -11.71
N ASN A 167 -19.31 4.48 -12.40
CA ASN A 167 -18.99 4.27 -13.81
C ASN A 167 -19.60 5.38 -14.67
#